data_AF-A0A7W7SNP2-F1
#
_entry.id   AF-A0A7W7SNP2-F1
#
_cell.length_a   1.000
_cell.length_b   1.000
_cell.length_c   1.000
_cell.angle_alpha   90.00
_cell.angle_beta   90.00
_cell.angle_gamma   90.00
#
_symmetry.space_group_name_H-M   'P 1'
#
loop_
_entity.id
_entity.type
_entity.pdbx_description
1 polymer ?
#
loop_
_entity_poly.entity_id
_entity_poly.type
_entity_poly.pdbx_seq_one_letter_code
_entity_poly.pdbx_strand_id
1 'polypeptide(L)'
;MPPVPPDPPHRSAHSEVGDTDPLDRGVEPVEVPPRRTGRPPVQRSGVEPRPRRRAPLAVAAGVNTCWAALVSFLPVATVLALAQLTEDAATFTGAIRIGLAGWLLGHGVPLGTSAGPIGLAPLALGALAAWRVARAGVHTSRAIGAQRRGSPRQALAVAGTVGLWYGVLGALAAVAVDLSGITVPPPRAGLTFAAFGALSALLGAARSTRALGVLAGQTPAALRDGVRTGLVAALLVLGAGAGVAGLAVATGGGEASDMLGAYRTGVAGQAGITLVSVAYAPNAAIWAACYLLGPGFAVGTDTAVRTTEVTVGALPAIPLVAGLPSGPVGGFGALLLAIPVLAGMAAGWLGTRRTLRIAARDRTPVGWLRLFAAAAIAGPVAGASLGFAAMVSGGPLGGGRLVQMGPVPWLVAAIAALVLVASTMIGITAARVFTDRSH
;
A
#
# COMPACT_ATOMS: atom_id res chain seq x y z
N MET A 1 11.24 10.35 -62.94
CA MET A 1 9.89 10.25 -62.35
C MET A 1 9.17 9.04 -62.97
N PRO A 2 8.28 8.36 -62.23
CA PRO A 2 7.64 7.10 -62.66
C PRO A 2 6.50 7.32 -63.69
N PRO A 3 5.98 6.25 -64.31
CA PRO A 3 4.68 5.73 -63.86
C PRO A 3 4.50 4.19 -63.89
N VAL A 4 3.38 3.72 -63.31
CA VAL A 4 2.96 2.31 -63.05
C VAL A 4 1.44 2.22 -63.31
N PRO A 5 0.91 1.29 -64.13
CA PRO A 5 0.44 -0.06 -63.69
C PRO A 5 0.57 -1.12 -64.85
N PRO A 6 -0.18 -2.25 -64.98
CA PRO A 6 -1.11 -2.95 -64.07
C PRO A 6 -0.96 -4.49 -63.94
N ASP A 7 -1.79 -5.09 -63.06
CA ASP A 7 -1.98 -6.53 -62.81
C ASP A 7 -2.63 -7.35 -63.94
N PRO A 8 -2.52 -8.70 -63.90
CA PRO A 8 -3.50 -9.63 -64.47
C PRO A 8 -4.21 -10.53 -63.41
N PRO A 9 -5.41 -11.08 -63.70
CA PRO A 9 -6.35 -11.56 -62.67
C PRO A 9 -6.45 -13.09 -62.46
N HIS A 10 -7.24 -13.46 -61.44
CA HIS A 10 -7.61 -14.82 -61.00
C HIS A 10 -8.07 -15.80 -62.10
N ARG A 11 -7.84 -17.10 -61.85
CA ARG A 11 -8.70 -18.20 -62.32
C ARG A 11 -8.90 -19.27 -61.25
N SER A 12 -10.15 -19.65 -61.06
CA SER A 12 -10.61 -20.84 -60.34
C SER A 12 -11.00 -21.94 -61.32
N ALA A 13 -10.82 -23.22 -60.97
CA ALA A 13 -11.61 -24.32 -61.51
C ALA A 13 -11.47 -25.60 -60.65
N HIS A 14 -12.62 -25.98 -60.11
CA HIS A 14 -13.07 -27.26 -59.57
C HIS A 14 -12.33 -28.55 -59.94
N SER A 15 -12.20 -29.39 -58.91
CA SER A 15 -12.09 -30.85 -58.95
C SER A 15 -13.44 -31.52 -59.26
N GLU A 16 -13.43 -32.64 -60.01
CA GLU A 16 -14.01 -33.93 -59.60
C GLU A 16 -13.85 -35.01 -60.69
N VAL A 17 -14.11 -36.27 -60.32
CA VAL A 17 -14.10 -37.51 -61.14
C VAL A 17 -12.69 -38.00 -61.57
N GLY A 18 -12.32 -39.27 -61.40
CA GLY A 18 -12.98 -40.37 -60.68
C GLY A 18 -12.40 -41.75 -61.01
N ASP A 19 -12.25 -42.57 -59.97
CA ASP A 19 -12.26 -44.05 -59.96
C ASP A 19 -11.06 -44.88 -60.49
N THR A 20 -10.96 -46.08 -59.90
CA THR A 20 -10.14 -47.28 -60.22
C THR A 20 -8.65 -47.30 -59.86
N ASP A 21 -8.36 -48.05 -58.79
CA ASP A 21 -7.05 -48.54 -58.35
C ASP A 21 -6.66 -49.84 -59.06
N PRO A 22 -5.40 -49.98 -59.53
CA PRO A 22 -4.77 -51.28 -59.66
C PRO A 22 -3.45 -51.36 -58.88
N LEU A 23 -3.43 -52.28 -57.91
CA LEU A 23 -2.29 -52.66 -57.10
C LEU A 23 -1.03 -53.08 -57.90
N ASP A 24 0.09 -53.01 -57.19
CA ASP A 24 1.30 -53.82 -57.36
C ASP A 24 2.29 -53.47 -58.48
N ARG A 25 3.19 -52.50 -58.19
CA ARG A 25 4.63 -52.61 -58.50
C ARG A 25 5.47 -52.11 -57.32
N GLY A 26 6.50 -52.88 -56.98
CA GLY A 26 7.25 -52.74 -55.74
C GLY A 26 8.06 -51.44 -55.59
N VAL A 27 8.12 -50.96 -54.35
CA VAL A 27 9.09 -49.96 -53.87
C VAL A 27 9.93 -50.64 -52.79
N GLU A 28 11.24 -50.72 -52.99
CA GLU A 28 12.16 -51.28 -51.98
C GLU A 28 12.12 -50.44 -50.69
N PRO A 29 12.06 -51.06 -49.50
CA PRO A 29 12.16 -50.31 -48.25
C PRO A 29 13.57 -49.75 -48.08
N VAL A 30 13.69 -48.41 -48.07
CA VAL A 30 14.94 -47.75 -47.69
C VAL A 30 15.26 -48.09 -46.23
N GLU A 31 16.28 -48.91 -46.03
CA GLU A 31 16.69 -49.41 -44.71
C GLU A 31 17.34 -48.29 -43.88
N VAL A 32 16.55 -47.62 -43.05
CA VAL A 32 17.04 -46.59 -42.12
C VAL A 32 17.75 -47.30 -40.95
N PRO A 33 19.07 -47.13 -40.76
CA PRO A 33 19.78 -47.84 -39.70
C PRO A 33 19.28 -47.39 -38.32
N PRO A 34 19.12 -48.31 -37.36
CA PRO A 34 18.54 -47.99 -36.06
C PRO A 34 19.42 -46.98 -35.33
N ARG A 35 18.86 -45.79 -35.04
CA ARG A 35 19.46 -44.82 -34.14
C ARG A 35 19.78 -45.51 -32.82
N ARG A 36 21.08 -45.72 -32.54
CA ARG A 36 21.55 -46.18 -31.23
C ARG A 36 20.94 -45.28 -30.15
N THR A 37 20.00 -45.83 -29.39
CA THR A 37 19.43 -45.19 -28.21
C THR A 37 20.50 -45.17 -27.12
N GLY A 38 21.39 -44.18 -27.21
CA GLY A 38 22.29 -43.86 -26.12
C GLY A 38 21.45 -43.60 -24.87
N ARG A 39 21.46 -44.54 -23.93
CA ARG A 39 20.89 -44.33 -22.60
C ARG A 39 21.51 -43.03 -22.09
N PRO A 40 20.73 -41.99 -21.71
CA PRO A 40 21.30 -40.85 -21.04
C PRO A 40 22.07 -41.37 -19.82
N PRO A 41 23.28 -40.85 -19.53
CA PRO A 41 24.04 -41.33 -18.39
C PRO A 41 23.14 -41.19 -17.16
N VAL A 42 22.93 -42.31 -16.45
CA VAL A 42 22.17 -42.32 -15.20
C VAL A 42 22.95 -41.46 -14.22
N GLN A 43 22.58 -40.20 -14.15
CA GLN A 43 23.19 -39.22 -13.27
C GLN A 43 22.80 -39.64 -11.86
N ARG A 44 23.63 -40.47 -11.24
CA ARG A 44 23.57 -40.82 -9.81
C ARG A 44 23.89 -39.56 -9.01
N SER A 45 22.94 -38.63 -8.96
CA SER A 45 22.89 -37.51 -8.02
C SER A 45 22.55 -38.02 -6.61
N GLY A 46 23.32 -39.01 -6.15
CA GLY A 46 23.33 -39.54 -4.78
C GLY A 46 23.94 -38.57 -3.78
N VAL A 47 23.78 -37.27 -4.01
CA VAL A 47 23.91 -36.27 -2.95
C VAL A 47 22.58 -36.27 -2.23
N GLU A 48 22.46 -37.12 -1.19
CA GLU A 48 21.38 -36.97 -0.23
C GLU A 48 21.31 -35.49 0.18
N PRO A 49 20.13 -34.85 0.09
CA PRO A 49 20.04 -33.43 0.37
C PRO A 49 20.32 -33.20 1.85
N ARG A 50 21.59 -32.85 2.16
CA ARG A 50 22.07 -32.53 3.52
C ARG A 50 20.98 -31.75 4.25
N PRO A 51 20.50 -32.24 5.41
CA PRO A 51 19.37 -31.62 6.10
C PRO A 51 19.72 -30.17 6.41
N ARG A 52 19.12 -29.24 5.64
CA ARG A 52 19.36 -27.80 5.80
C ARG A 52 18.99 -27.44 7.24
N ARG A 53 20.03 -27.19 8.06
CA ARG A 53 19.91 -26.88 9.49
C ARG A 53 19.04 -25.64 9.64
N ARG A 54 17.79 -25.82 10.07
CA ARG A 54 16.81 -24.75 10.17
C ARG A 54 17.13 -23.92 11.41
N ALA A 55 17.08 -22.60 11.28
CA ALA A 55 17.26 -21.73 12.44
C ALA A 55 16.06 -21.87 13.40
N PRO A 56 16.28 -21.85 14.73
CA PRO A 56 15.18 -21.75 15.69
C PRO A 56 14.35 -20.49 15.43
N LEU A 57 13.01 -20.60 15.52
CA LEU A 57 12.09 -19.50 15.19
C LEU A 57 12.38 -18.24 16.01
N ALA A 58 12.62 -18.38 17.32
CA ALA A 58 12.93 -17.25 18.22
C ALA A 58 14.20 -16.49 17.80
N VAL A 59 15.28 -17.21 17.46
CA VAL A 59 16.57 -16.63 17.04
C VAL A 59 16.43 -15.95 15.67
N ALA A 60 15.82 -16.65 14.71
CA ALA A 60 15.59 -16.11 13.37
C ALA A 60 14.68 -14.86 13.40
N ALA A 61 13.64 -14.86 14.24
CA ALA A 61 12.79 -13.71 14.45
C ALA A 61 13.56 -12.55 15.08
N GLY A 62 14.29 -12.79 16.18
CA GLY A 62 15.04 -11.75 16.90
C GLY A 62 16.02 -11.01 15.99
N VAL A 63 16.91 -11.73 15.31
CA VAL A 63 17.90 -11.13 14.40
C VAL A 63 17.24 -10.30 13.28
N ASN A 64 16.22 -10.85 12.63
CA ASN A 64 15.52 -10.13 11.55
C ASN A 64 14.72 -8.92 12.07
N THR A 65 14.23 -8.97 13.31
CA THR A 65 13.46 -7.90 13.95
C THR A 65 14.37 -6.75 14.40
N CYS A 66 15.52 -7.05 15.02
CA CYS A 66 16.54 -6.05 15.34
C CYS A 66 17.07 -5.38 14.07
N TRP A 67 17.31 -6.13 12.99
CA TRP A 67 17.70 -5.57 11.69
C TRP A 67 16.60 -4.73 11.02
N ALA A 68 15.33 -5.06 11.25
CA ALA A 68 14.21 -4.23 10.80
C ALA A 68 14.16 -2.91 11.57
N ALA A 69 14.27 -2.97 12.91
CA ALA A 69 14.27 -1.81 13.81
C ALA A 69 15.42 -0.84 13.50
N LEU A 70 16.66 -1.34 13.45
CA LEU A 70 17.85 -0.52 13.17
C LEU A 70 17.69 0.28 11.88
N VAL A 71 17.28 -0.37 10.80
CA VAL A 71 17.12 0.29 9.49
C VAL A 71 15.88 1.19 9.41
N SER A 72 14.83 0.96 10.22
CA SER A 72 13.71 1.92 10.31
C SER A 72 14.04 3.13 11.22
N PHE A 73 15.01 2.99 12.12
CA PHE A 73 15.55 4.09 12.94
C PHE A 73 16.57 4.95 12.18
N LEU A 74 17.30 4.39 11.21
CA LEU A 74 18.35 5.10 10.45
C LEU A 74 17.93 6.50 9.93
N PRO A 75 16.77 6.72 9.28
CA PRO A 75 16.41 8.07 8.81
C PRO A 75 16.31 9.10 9.94
N VAL A 76 15.79 8.67 11.10
CA VAL A 76 15.68 9.52 12.29
C VAL A 76 17.07 9.80 12.85
N ALA A 77 17.91 8.78 12.97
CA ALA A 77 19.31 8.91 13.40
C ALA A 77 20.12 9.84 12.48
N THR A 78 19.92 9.78 11.16
CA THR A 78 20.61 10.65 10.19
C THR A 78 20.22 12.12 10.35
N VAL A 79 18.93 12.45 10.56
CA VAL A 79 18.51 13.84 10.84
C VAL A 79 19.22 14.40 12.06
N LEU A 80 19.26 13.60 13.13
CA LEU A 80 19.87 13.99 14.38
C LEU A 80 21.38 14.13 14.24
N ALA A 81 22.05 13.20 13.56
CA ALA A 81 23.47 13.32 13.27
C ALA A 81 23.80 14.58 12.46
N LEU A 82 22.95 14.96 11.48
CA LEU A 82 23.12 16.18 10.68
C LEU A 82 22.85 17.47 11.48
N ALA A 83 21.92 17.43 12.44
CA ALA A 83 21.65 18.56 13.33
C ALA A 83 22.79 18.79 14.35
N GLN A 84 23.44 17.71 14.80
CA GLN A 84 24.42 17.73 15.90
C GLN A 84 25.90 17.74 15.42
N LEU A 85 26.20 18.14 14.19
CA LEU A 85 27.58 18.10 13.63
C LEU A 85 28.59 19.01 14.34
N THR A 86 28.15 19.86 15.28
CA THR A 86 28.96 20.87 15.98
C THR A 86 28.72 20.87 17.50
N GLU A 87 28.15 19.80 18.07
CA GLU A 87 27.58 19.76 19.42
C GLU A 87 28.27 18.73 20.34
N ASP A 88 28.17 18.96 21.66
CA ASP A 88 28.80 18.12 22.69
C ASP A 88 28.13 16.75 22.90
N ALA A 89 28.86 15.82 23.54
CA ALA A 89 28.39 14.46 23.81
C ALA A 89 27.11 14.38 24.67
N ALA A 90 26.86 15.38 25.52
CA ALA A 90 25.61 15.50 26.28
C ALA A 90 24.42 15.75 25.33
N THR A 91 24.57 16.68 24.37
CA THR A 91 23.56 16.97 23.36
C THR A 91 23.36 15.79 22.40
N PHE A 92 24.39 14.98 22.13
CA PHE A 92 24.26 13.75 21.35
C PHE A 92 23.33 12.71 22.01
N THR A 93 23.42 12.53 23.33
CA THR A 93 22.53 11.60 24.05
C THR A 93 21.09 12.13 24.09
N GLY A 94 20.90 13.45 24.27
CA GLY A 94 19.58 14.09 24.14
C GLY A 94 18.97 13.87 22.75
N ALA A 95 19.76 14.04 21.69
CA ALA A 95 19.34 13.80 20.31
C ALA A 95 18.87 12.35 20.09
N ILE A 96 19.62 11.35 20.56
CA ILE A 96 19.18 9.93 20.47
C ILE A 96 17.82 9.72 21.14
N ARG A 97 17.59 10.28 22.33
CA ARG A 97 16.30 10.15 23.04
C ARG A 97 15.15 10.83 22.28
N ILE A 98 15.37 12.02 21.71
CA ILE A 98 14.42 12.69 20.81
C ILE A 98 14.12 11.81 19.58
N GLY A 99 15.13 11.15 19.03
CA GLY A 99 14.97 10.21 17.92
C GLY A 99 14.14 8.99 18.29
N LEU A 100 14.35 8.41 19.46
CA LEU A 100 13.53 7.31 19.97
C LEU A 100 12.09 7.76 20.17
N ALA A 101 11.84 8.97 20.69
CA ALA A 101 10.50 9.53 20.80
C ALA A 101 9.83 9.71 19.43
N GLY A 102 10.54 10.25 18.43
CA GLY A 102 10.04 10.36 17.05
C GLY A 102 9.79 9.01 16.38
N TRP A 103 10.63 8.00 16.66
CA TRP A 103 10.44 6.62 16.18
C TRP A 103 9.23 5.95 16.84
N LEU A 104 9.01 6.13 18.14
CA LEU A 104 7.80 5.69 18.86
C LEU A 104 6.54 6.36 18.27
N LEU A 105 6.57 7.67 18.03
CA LEU A 105 5.47 8.41 17.39
C LEU A 105 5.17 7.90 15.97
N GLY A 106 6.20 7.56 15.19
CA GLY A 106 6.06 6.93 13.87
C GLY A 106 5.35 5.57 13.87
N HIS A 107 5.23 4.92 15.04
CA HIS A 107 4.48 3.68 15.25
C HIS A 107 3.08 3.92 15.87
N GLY A 108 2.66 5.18 16.04
CA GLY A 108 1.41 5.54 16.69
C GLY A 108 1.43 5.42 18.22
N VAL A 109 2.61 5.44 18.86
CA VAL A 109 2.70 5.58 20.31
C VAL A 109 2.59 7.07 20.67
N PRO A 110 1.54 7.48 21.40
CA PRO A 110 1.38 8.89 21.77
C PRO A 110 2.43 9.29 22.82
N LEU A 111 3.01 10.47 22.64
CA LEU A 111 3.95 11.12 23.55
C LEU A 111 3.17 12.11 24.43
N GLY A 112 3.23 12.00 25.75
CA GLY A 112 2.67 13.02 26.64
C GLY A 112 3.68 14.14 26.88
N THR A 113 3.33 15.38 26.53
CA THR A 113 4.17 16.57 26.76
C THR A 113 3.48 17.59 27.66
N SER A 114 4.21 18.59 28.17
CA SER A 114 3.63 19.72 28.91
C SER A 114 2.62 20.53 28.08
N ALA A 115 2.79 20.56 26.76
CA ALA A 115 1.85 21.18 25.82
C ALA A 115 0.63 20.29 25.49
N GLY A 116 0.56 19.07 26.04
CA GLY A 116 -0.48 18.07 25.76
C GLY A 116 0.03 16.83 25.01
N PRO A 117 -0.87 15.90 24.63
CA PRO A 117 -0.48 14.68 23.94
C PRO A 117 -0.15 14.94 22.46
N ILE A 118 0.96 14.39 21.98
CA ILE A 118 1.34 14.34 20.57
C ILE A 118 1.20 12.90 20.10
N GLY A 119 0.25 12.65 19.19
CA GLY A 119 -0.08 11.33 18.66
C GLY A 119 -0.31 11.30 17.15
N LEU A 120 -0.16 12.43 16.45
CA LEU A 120 -0.19 12.46 14.99
C LEU A 120 1.07 11.77 14.42
N ALA A 121 0.92 10.52 13.96
CA ALA A 121 2.05 9.74 13.47
C ALA A 121 2.50 10.20 12.07
N PRO A 122 3.82 10.42 11.83
CA PRO A 122 4.36 10.65 10.50
C PRO A 122 4.30 9.36 9.67
N LEU A 123 3.31 9.27 8.78
CA LEU A 123 2.97 7.99 8.13
C LEU A 123 4.04 7.47 7.17
N ALA A 124 4.95 8.29 6.64
CA ALA A 124 6.04 7.77 5.81
C ALA A 124 7.04 6.94 6.64
N LEU A 125 7.31 7.37 7.89
CA LEU A 125 8.17 6.64 8.82
C LEU A 125 7.50 5.33 9.26
N GLY A 126 6.20 5.38 9.58
CA GLY A 126 5.39 4.21 9.87
C GLY A 126 5.34 3.21 8.70
N ALA A 127 5.15 3.70 7.47
CA ALA A 127 5.14 2.87 6.26
C ALA A 127 6.50 2.21 6.00
N LEU A 128 7.61 2.94 6.20
CA LEU A 128 8.97 2.39 6.11
C LEU A 128 9.19 1.30 7.15
N ALA A 129 8.81 1.54 8.41
CA ALA A 129 8.92 0.56 9.49
C ALA A 129 8.06 -0.69 9.22
N ALA A 130 6.81 -0.52 8.79
CA ALA A 130 5.91 -1.61 8.42
C ALA A 130 6.50 -2.45 7.27
N TRP A 131 7.07 -1.80 6.25
CA TRP A 131 7.76 -2.48 5.16
C TRP A 131 8.99 -3.27 5.65
N ARG A 132 9.81 -2.68 6.54
CA ARG A 132 10.97 -3.35 7.15
C ARG A 132 10.56 -4.57 7.98
N VAL A 133 9.51 -4.47 8.79
CA VAL A 133 9.03 -5.59 9.62
C VAL A 133 8.29 -6.65 8.76
N ALA A 134 7.59 -6.26 7.70
CA ALA A 134 7.09 -7.21 6.71
C ALA A 134 8.23 -7.97 6.02
N ARG A 135 9.35 -7.30 5.71
CA ARG A 135 10.56 -7.98 5.23
C ARG A 135 11.13 -8.90 6.31
N ALA A 136 11.12 -8.56 7.60
CA ALA A 136 11.51 -9.49 8.67
C ALA A 136 10.63 -10.75 8.67
N GLY A 137 9.30 -10.61 8.59
CA GLY A 137 8.36 -11.73 8.48
C GLY A 137 8.64 -12.65 7.27
N VAL A 138 9.02 -12.06 6.12
CA VAL A 138 9.52 -12.84 4.97
C VAL A 138 10.79 -13.60 5.35
N HIS A 139 11.85 -12.93 5.81
CA HIS A 139 13.16 -13.55 6.05
C HIS A 139 13.12 -14.62 7.14
N THR A 140 12.40 -14.39 8.24
CA THR A 140 12.16 -15.40 9.29
C THR A 140 11.48 -16.64 8.72
N SER A 141 10.44 -16.47 7.89
CA SER A 141 9.79 -17.60 7.19
C SER A 141 10.72 -18.34 6.23
N ARG A 142 11.77 -17.68 5.70
CA ARG A 142 12.83 -18.33 4.91
C ARG A 142 13.75 -19.15 5.80
N ALA A 143 14.27 -18.55 6.88
CA ALA A 143 15.25 -19.16 7.78
C ALA A 143 14.74 -20.43 8.49
N ILE A 144 13.45 -20.48 8.83
CA ILE A 144 12.81 -21.66 9.43
C ILE A 144 12.34 -22.71 8.40
N GLY A 145 12.52 -22.47 7.09
CA GLY A 145 12.06 -23.38 6.04
C GLY A 145 10.53 -23.50 5.89
N ALA A 146 9.79 -22.43 6.20
CA ALA A 146 8.32 -22.38 6.06
C ALA A 146 7.84 -21.91 4.68
N GLN A 147 8.76 -21.54 3.77
CA GLN A 147 8.44 -21.06 2.43
C GLN A 147 7.49 -22.00 1.67
N ARG A 148 6.48 -21.42 1.01
CA ARG A 148 5.56 -22.11 0.08
C ARG A 148 4.79 -23.32 0.66
N ARG A 149 4.82 -23.57 1.98
CA ARG A 149 4.10 -24.67 2.66
C ARG A 149 2.58 -24.51 2.71
N GLY A 150 2.04 -23.34 2.36
CA GLY A 150 0.60 -23.05 2.39
C GLY A 150 0.00 -22.87 3.79
N SER A 151 0.79 -23.01 4.87
CA SER A 151 0.28 -23.06 6.25
C SER A 151 0.00 -21.67 6.86
N PRO A 152 -1.27 -21.32 7.19
CA PRO A 152 -1.57 -20.08 7.91
C PRO A 152 -1.05 -20.10 9.35
N ARG A 153 -1.09 -21.26 10.03
CA ARG A 153 -0.56 -21.43 11.40
C ARG A 153 0.92 -21.06 11.49
N GLN A 154 1.73 -21.41 10.48
CA GLN A 154 3.14 -21.01 10.44
C GLN A 154 3.33 -19.51 10.19
N ALA A 155 2.48 -18.89 9.38
CA ALA A 155 2.52 -17.44 9.17
C ALA A 155 2.15 -16.67 10.45
N LEU A 156 1.15 -17.14 11.20
CA LEU A 156 0.76 -16.61 12.50
C LEU A 156 1.86 -16.80 13.56
N ALA A 157 2.52 -17.97 13.61
CA ALA A 157 3.64 -18.20 14.53
C ALA A 157 4.81 -17.24 14.24
N VAL A 158 5.19 -17.06 12.97
CA VAL A 158 6.22 -16.08 12.58
C VAL A 158 5.81 -14.66 12.96
N ALA A 159 4.56 -14.27 12.69
CA ALA A 159 4.04 -12.96 13.02
C ALA A 159 4.08 -12.70 14.53
N GLY A 160 3.58 -13.63 15.35
CA GLY A 160 3.60 -13.52 16.81
C GLY A 160 5.00 -13.44 17.39
N THR A 161 5.96 -14.23 16.91
CA THR A 161 7.35 -14.16 17.40
C THR A 161 8.06 -12.87 16.99
N VAL A 162 7.84 -12.37 15.76
CA VAL A 162 8.38 -11.07 15.34
C VAL A 162 7.73 -9.91 16.10
N GLY A 163 6.41 -9.97 16.31
CA GLY A 163 5.67 -9.02 17.13
C GLY A 163 6.19 -8.97 18.57
N LEU A 164 6.38 -10.12 19.23
CA LEU A 164 6.93 -10.18 20.59
C LEU A 164 8.31 -9.49 20.69
N TRP A 165 9.23 -9.80 19.78
CA TRP A 165 10.52 -9.12 19.73
C TRP A 165 10.40 -7.60 19.47
N TYR A 166 9.50 -7.19 18.59
CA TYR A 166 9.29 -5.76 18.30
C TYR A 166 8.68 -5.03 19.49
N GLY A 167 7.76 -5.67 20.23
CA GLY A 167 7.19 -5.16 21.47
C GLY A 167 8.23 -4.97 22.57
N VAL A 168 9.17 -5.91 22.72
CA VAL A 168 10.31 -5.73 23.64
C VAL A 168 11.15 -4.51 23.23
N LEU A 169 11.46 -4.34 21.94
CA LEU A 169 12.19 -3.16 21.46
C LEU A 169 11.42 -1.84 21.68
N GLY A 170 10.09 -1.83 21.49
CA GLY A 170 9.24 -0.66 21.76
C GLY A 170 9.18 -0.28 23.24
N ALA A 171 9.09 -1.27 24.13
CA ALA A 171 9.13 -1.05 25.58
C ALA A 171 10.51 -0.54 26.04
N LEU A 172 11.60 -1.11 25.53
CA LEU A 172 12.96 -0.65 25.81
C LEU A 172 13.21 0.77 25.29
N ALA A 173 12.70 1.10 24.09
CA ALA A 173 12.78 2.46 23.54
C ALA A 173 12.02 3.46 24.42
N ALA A 174 10.83 3.11 24.94
CA ALA A 174 10.08 3.97 25.84
C ALA A 174 10.78 4.20 27.20
N VAL A 175 11.46 3.18 27.74
CA VAL A 175 12.32 3.35 28.94
C VAL A 175 13.53 4.24 28.62
N ALA A 176 14.16 4.06 27.46
CA ALA A 176 15.34 4.83 27.05
C ALA A 176 15.04 6.30 26.67
N VAL A 177 13.79 6.64 26.37
CA VAL A 177 13.37 8.01 26.04
C VAL A 177 13.45 8.96 27.24
N ASP A 178 13.36 8.46 28.47
CA ASP A 178 13.24 9.22 29.74
C ASP A 178 13.88 10.62 29.66
N LEU A 179 13.03 11.63 29.43
CA LEU A 179 13.39 12.99 29.08
C LEU A 179 12.48 13.92 29.88
N SER A 180 13.06 14.95 30.49
CA SER A 180 12.34 15.99 31.21
C SER A 180 11.24 16.60 30.32
N GLY A 181 9.98 16.22 30.57
CA GLY A 181 8.82 16.71 29.83
C GLY A 181 8.30 15.84 28.67
N ILE A 182 8.85 14.65 28.42
CA ILE A 182 8.27 13.65 27.51
C ILE A 182 7.94 12.37 28.27
N THR A 183 6.67 11.99 28.31
CA THR A 183 6.17 10.80 29.02
C THR A 183 5.64 9.76 28.03
N VAL A 184 6.15 8.52 28.14
CA VAL A 184 5.67 7.37 27.35
C VAL A 184 5.58 6.13 28.25
N PRO A 185 4.39 5.59 28.55
CA PRO A 185 4.26 4.40 29.39
C PRO A 185 4.82 3.15 28.65
N PRO A 186 5.88 2.49 29.15
CA PRO A 186 6.53 1.38 28.46
C PRO A 186 5.61 0.18 28.11
N PRO A 187 4.63 -0.23 28.95
CA PRO A 187 3.70 -1.29 28.58
C PRO A 187 2.86 -0.94 27.34
N ARG A 188 2.45 0.33 27.20
CA ARG A 188 1.68 0.80 26.04
C ARG A 188 2.53 0.78 24.78
N ALA A 189 3.76 1.29 24.86
CA ALA A 189 4.71 1.26 23.74
C ALA A 189 4.98 -0.18 23.30
N GLY A 190 5.23 -1.10 24.25
CA GLY A 190 5.45 -2.51 23.95
C GLY A 190 4.25 -3.21 23.31
N LEU A 191 3.03 -2.94 23.78
CA LEU A 191 1.81 -3.49 23.17
C LEU A 191 1.55 -2.94 21.77
N THR A 192 1.70 -1.62 21.56
CA THR A 192 1.57 -1.00 20.22
C THR A 192 2.58 -1.57 19.24
N PHE A 193 3.86 -1.69 19.65
CA PHE A 193 4.90 -2.28 18.81
C PHE A 193 4.66 -3.78 18.57
N ALA A 194 4.17 -4.53 19.56
CA ALA A 194 3.84 -5.94 19.36
C ALA A 194 2.72 -6.13 18.32
N ALA A 195 1.65 -5.33 18.40
CA ALA A 195 0.56 -5.36 17.43
C ALA A 195 1.02 -4.91 16.02
N PHE A 196 1.69 -3.76 15.92
CA PHE A 196 2.25 -3.24 14.68
C PHE A 196 3.21 -4.24 14.01
N GLY A 197 4.11 -4.81 14.82
CA GLY A 197 5.12 -5.75 14.37
C GLY A 197 4.51 -7.07 13.91
N ALA A 198 3.54 -7.62 14.66
CA ALA A 198 2.82 -8.82 14.28
C ALA A 198 2.03 -8.64 12.97
N LEU A 199 1.25 -7.57 12.84
CA LEU A 199 0.47 -7.28 11.64
C LEU A 199 1.36 -7.12 10.40
N SER A 200 2.43 -6.32 10.53
CA SER A 200 3.41 -6.11 9.45
C SER A 200 4.11 -7.40 9.05
N ALA A 201 4.61 -8.16 10.03
CA ALA A 201 5.27 -9.43 9.80
C ALA A 201 4.33 -10.48 9.20
N LEU A 202 3.04 -10.48 9.56
CA LEU A 202 2.04 -11.40 9.01
C LEU A 202 1.85 -11.19 7.51
N LEU A 203 1.80 -9.95 7.01
CA LEU A 203 1.72 -9.66 5.58
C LEU A 203 2.90 -10.27 4.80
N GLY A 204 4.11 -10.12 5.33
CA GLY A 204 5.32 -10.72 4.77
C GLY A 204 5.34 -12.25 4.85
N ALA A 205 5.04 -12.79 6.03
CA ALA A 205 5.02 -14.22 6.30
C ALA A 205 3.98 -14.93 5.42
N ALA A 206 2.74 -14.45 5.38
CA ALA A 206 1.64 -15.03 4.61
C ALA A 206 1.89 -15.00 3.08
N ARG A 207 2.60 -13.99 2.56
CA ARG A 207 3.08 -13.97 1.17
C ARG A 207 4.17 -15.02 0.93
N SER A 208 5.11 -15.17 1.86
CA SER A 208 6.25 -16.10 1.70
C SER A 208 5.87 -17.59 1.89
N THR A 209 4.93 -17.89 2.79
CA THR A 209 4.39 -19.23 3.03
C THR A 209 3.38 -19.65 1.96
N ARG A 210 2.86 -18.70 1.17
CA ARG A 210 1.67 -18.85 0.29
C ARG A 210 0.35 -19.09 1.04
N ALA A 211 0.26 -18.79 2.34
CA ALA A 211 -0.99 -18.90 3.09
C ALA A 211 -2.14 -18.08 2.44
N LEU A 212 -1.83 -16.90 1.89
CA LEU A 212 -2.81 -16.10 1.14
C LEU A 212 -3.36 -16.81 -0.11
N GLY A 213 -2.57 -17.69 -0.74
CA GLY A 213 -3.02 -18.46 -1.90
C GLY A 213 -4.00 -19.57 -1.53
N VAL A 214 -3.77 -20.24 -0.40
CA VAL A 214 -4.66 -21.27 0.15
C VAL A 214 -5.99 -20.65 0.58
N LEU A 215 -5.94 -19.57 1.36
CA LEU A 215 -7.13 -18.82 1.78
C LEU A 215 -7.90 -18.26 0.57
N ALA A 216 -7.21 -17.67 -0.40
CA ALA A 216 -7.84 -17.19 -1.63
C ALA A 216 -8.55 -18.31 -2.39
N GLY A 217 -7.95 -19.50 -2.49
CA GLY A 217 -8.56 -20.68 -3.13
C GLY A 217 -9.86 -21.13 -2.47
N GLN A 218 -9.97 -21.02 -1.13
CA GLN A 218 -11.18 -21.31 -0.36
C GLN A 218 -12.22 -20.17 -0.40
N THR A 219 -11.83 -18.97 -0.85
CA THR A 219 -12.70 -17.79 -0.89
C THR A 219 -13.57 -17.78 -2.16
N PRO A 220 -14.90 -17.55 -2.06
CA PRO A 220 -15.78 -17.36 -3.22
C PRO A 220 -15.26 -16.31 -4.21
N ALA A 221 -15.43 -16.57 -5.50
CA ALA A 221 -14.87 -15.72 -6.55
C ALA A 221 -15.36 -14.27 -6.48
N ALA A 222 -16.65 -14.04 -6.24
CA ALA A 222 -17.21 -12.69 -6.08
C ALA A 222 -16.59 -11.91 -4.92
N LEU A 223 -16.32 -12.57 -3.78
CA LEU A 223 -15.65 -11.95 -2.63
C LEU A 223 -14.18 -11.62 -2.94
N ARG A 224 -13.46 -12.52 -3.63
CA ARG A 224 -12.08 -12.30 -4.07
C ARG A 224 -11.96 -11.15 -5.08
N ASP A 225 -12.85 -11.12 -6.06
CA ASP A 225 -12.90 -10.10 -7.11
C ASP A 225 -13.35 -8.75 -6.55
N GLY A 226 -14.32 -8.75 -5.63
CA GLY A 226 -14.81 -7.57 -4.93
C GLY A 226 -13.79 -6.94 -4.01
N VAL A 227 -13.16 -7.73 -3.12
CA VAL A 227 -12.07 -7.24 -2.25
C VAL A 227 -10.95 -6.62 -3.08
N ARG A 228 -10.55 -7.28 -4.18
CA ARG A 228 -9.50 -6.76 -5.05
C ARG A 228 -9.92 -5.46 -5.76
N THR A 229 -11.17 -5.36 -6.19
CA THR A 229 -11.71 -4.15 -6.85
C THR A 229 -11.81 -2.99 -5.86
N GLY A 230 -12.26 -3.25 -4.63
CA GLY A 230 -12.32 -2.25 -3.56
C GLY A 230 -10.94 -1.72 -3.15
N LEU A 231 -9.96 -2.60 -3.00
CA LEU A 231 -8.57 -2.19 -2.74
C LEU A 231 -7.99 -1.34 -3.88
N VAL A 232 -8.31 -1.66 -5.15
CA VAL A 232 -7.90 -0.81 -6.29
C VAL A 232 -8.61 0.54 -6.26
N ALA A 233 -9.91 0.59 -5.97
CA ALA A 233 -10.65 1.85 -5.84
C ALA A 233 -10.06 2.75 -4.74
N ALA A 234 -9.79 2.19 -3.55
CA ALA A 234 -9.14 2.92 -2.46
C ALA A 234 -7.75 3.45 -2.85
N LEU A 235 -6.92 2.64 -3.54
CA LEU A 235 -5.61 3.07 -4.02
C LEU A 235 -5.70 4.19 -5.07
N LEU A 236 -6.70 4.16 -5.96
CA LEU A 236 -6.91 5.23 -6.95
C LEU A 236 -7.37 6.53 -6.28
N VAL A 237 -8.26 6.46 -5.28
CA VAL A 237 -8.70 7.63 -4.50
C VAL A 237 -7.54 8.23 -3.68
N LEU A 238 -6.71 7.39 -3.04
CA LEU A 238 -5.50 7.85 -2.36
C LEU A 238 -4.46 8.43 -3.34
N GLY A 239 -4.31 7.85 -4.53
CA GLY A 239 -3.44 8.39 -5.58
C GLY A 239 -3.91 9.75 -6.09
N ALA A 240 -5.22 9.95 -6.24
CA ALA A 240 -5.80 11.25 -6.55
C ALA A 240 -5.57 12.27 -5.43
N GLY A 241 -5.78 11.89 -4.17
CA GLY A 241 -5.46 12.73 -3.01
C GLY A 241 -3.98 13.12 -2.94
N ALA A 242 -3.07 12.18 -3.22
CA ALA A 242 -1.63 12.44 -3.33
C ALA A 242 -1.30 13.40 -4.50
N GLY A 243 -1.97 13.27 -5.64
CA GLY A 243 -1.82 14.19 -6.77
C GLY A 243 -2.28 15.62 -6.44
N VAL A 244 -3.42 15.76 -5.78
CA VAL A 244 -3.94 17.07 -5.33
C VAL A 244 -3.07 17.69 -4.24
N ALA A 245 -2.62 16.91 -3.25
CA ALA A 245 -1.70 17.39 -2.22
C ALA A 245 -0.34 17.81 -2.82
N GLY A 246 0.21 17.02 -3.75
CA GLY A 246 1.43 17.35 -4.48
C GLY A 246 1.30 18.61 -5.34
N LEU A 247 0.16 18.80 -6.00
CA LEU A 247 -0.13 20.01 -6.76
C LEU A 247 -0.23 21.24 -5.85
N ALA A 248 -0.94 21.13 -4.72
CA ALA A 248 -1.06 22.23 -3.75
C ALA A 248 0.30 22.65 -3.17
N VAL A 249 1.20 21.68 -2.88
CA VAL A 249 2.58 21.97 -2.47
C VAL A 249 3.39 22.60 -3.61
N ALA A 250 3.20 22.17 -4.86
CA ALA A 250 3.90 22.74 -6.01
C ALA A 250 3.45 24.18 -6.34
N THR A 251 2.17 24.52 -6.15
CA THR A 251 1.63 25.86 -6.43
C THR A 251 1.73 26.82 -5.24
N GLY A 252 1.63 26.33 -4.00
CA GLY A 252 1.74 27.13 -2.77
C GLY A 252 3.15 27.12 -2.13
N GLY A 253 4.11 26.43 -2.73
CA GLY A 253 5.44 26.23 -2.15
C GLY A 253 6.27 27.52 -1.98
N GLY A 254 5.95 28.59 -2.70
CA GLY A 254 6.59 29.90 -2.55
C GLY A 254 6.35 30.50 -1.16
N GLU A 255 5.10 30.72 -0.79
CA GLU A 255 4.71 31.31 0.51
C GLU A 255 5.19 30.47 1.70
N ALA A 256 5.19 29.14 1.56
CA ALA A 256 5.77 28.25 2.56
C ALA A 256 7.30 28.41 2.67
N SER A 257 8.01 28.59 1.55
CA SER A 257 9.46 28.83 1.53
C SER A 257 9.81 30.19 2.13
N ASP A 258 9.00 31.22 1.89
CA ASP A 258 9.20 32.57 2.44
C ASP A 258 9.01 32.59 3.97
N MET A 259 7.98 31.89 4.49
CA MET A 259 7.83 31.69 5.93
C MET A 259 9.00 30.90 6.54
N LEU A 260 9.53 29.91 5.84
CA LEU A 260 10.66 29.09 6.32
C LEU A 260 12.00 29.83 6.25
N GLY A 261 12.19 30.73 5.29
CA GLY A 261 13.36 31.61 5.19
C GLY A 261 13.46 32.58 6.36
N ALA A 262 12.32 33.04 6.89
CA ALA A 262 12.27 33.97 8.03
C ALA A 262 12.90 33.41 9.32
N TYR A 263 12.89 32.08 9.52
CA TYR A 263 13.41 31.44 10.75
C TYR A 263 14.94 31.31 10.82
N ARG A 264 15.70 31.72 9.79
CA ARG A 264 17.19 31.68 9.75
C ARG A 264 17.82 30.34 10.19
N THR A 265 17.17 29.21 9.95
CA THR A 265 17.50 27.90 10.56
C THR A 265 18.80 27.22 10.08
N GLY A 266 19.60 27.89 9.24
CA GLY A 266 20.74 27.30 8.56
C GLY A 266 20.37 26.14 7.61
N VAL A 267 21.39 25.56 6.95
CA VAL A 267 21.20 24.45 6.00
C VAL A 267 20.64 23.20 6.70
N ALA A 268 21.13 22.89 7.90
CA ALA A 268 20.68 21.73 8.68
C ALA A 268 19.20 21.83 9.08
N GLY A 269 18.73 23.00 9.51
CA GLY A 269 17.32 23.20 9.86
C GLY A 269 16.37 23.11 8.66
N GLN A 270 16.76 23.66 7.50
CA GLN A 270 15.97 23.53 6.26
C GLN A 270 15.88 22.06 5.81
N ALA A 271 16.97 21.30 5.92
CA ALA A 271 16.95 19.85 5.64
C ALA A 271 16.05 19.07 6.62
N GLY A 272 16.09 19.41 7.91
CA GLY A 272 15.22 18.83 8.93
C GLY A 272 13.74 19.08 8.65
N ILE A 273 13.36 20.32 8.37
CA ILE A 273 11.98 20.71 8.03
C ILE A 273 11.52 20.01 6.76
N THR A 274 12.37 19.95 5.72
CA THR A 274 12.06 19.23 4.48
C THR A 274 11.77 17.75 4.75
N LEU A 275 12.56 17.08 5.60
CA LEU A 275 12.29 15.68 5.92
C LEU A 275 11.01 15.51 6.75
N VAL A 276 10.71 16.41 7.68
CA VAL A 276 9.43 16.39 8.43
C VAL A 276 8.25 16.51 7.47
N SER A 277 8.31 17.43 6.51
CA SER A 277 7.28 17.58 5.47
C SER A 277 7.12 16.31 4.62
N VAL A 278 8.23 15.68 4.20
CA VAL A 278 8.21 14.37 3.51
C VAL A 278 7.63 13.27 4.40
N ALA A 279 7.89 13.30 5.71
CA ALA A 279 7.41 12.31 6.66
C ALA A 279 5.89 12.34 6.86
N TYR A 280 5.29 13.54 6.76
CA TYR A 280 3.84 13.78 6.83
C TYR A 280 3.15 13.84 5.45
N ALA A 281 3.87 13.80 4.33
CA ALA A 281 3.28 13.81 2.99
C ALA A 281 2.17 12.73 2.77
N PRO A 282 2.27 11.50 3.31
CA PRO A 282 1.18 10.53 3.20
C PRO A 282 -0.05 10.90 4.05
N ASN A 283 0.12 11.60 5.18
CA ASN A 283 -1.01 12.13 5.95
C ASN A 283 -1.76 13.18 5.09
N ALA A 284 -1.03 14.13 4.50
CA ALA A 284 -1.60 15.16 3.62
C ALA A 284 -2.33 14.55 2.41
N ALA A 285 -1.77 13.50 1.78
CA ALA A 285 -2.43 12.77 0.69
C ALA A 285 -3.76 12.11 1.12
N ILE A 286 -3.82 11.54 2.33
CA ILE A 286 -5.06 10.95 2.88
C ILE A 286 -6.08 12.06 3.21
N TRP A 287 -5.63 13.18 3.78
CA TRP A 287 -6.49 14.32 4.10
C TRP A 287 -7.08 14.95 2.83
N ALA A 288 -6.28 15.11 1.78
CA ALA A 288 -6.74 15.53 0.46
C ALA A 288 -7.72 14.51 -0.17
N ALA A 289 -7.49 13.20 -0.01
CA ALA A 289 -8.46 12.19 -0.45
C ALA A 289 -9.79 12.28 0.32
N CYS A 290 -9.77 12.58 1.63
CA CYS A 290 -10.96 12.81 2.44
C CYS A 290 -11.68 14.11 2.07
N TYR A 291 -10.95 15.14 1.66
CA TYR A 291 -11.51 16.35 1.05
C TYR A 291 -12.20 16.03 -0.27
N LEU A 292 -11.54 15.35 -1.21
CA LEU A 292 -12.13 14.94 -2.50
C LEU A 292 -13.40 14.07 -2.37
N LEU A 293 -13.53 13.30 -1.29
CA LEU A 293 -14.73 12.51 -0.97
C LEU A 293 -15.90 13.33 -0.41
N GLY A 294 -15.67 14.57 0.03
CA GLY A 294 -16.64 15.41 0.74
C GLY A 294 -16.48 15.56 2.27
N PRO A 295 -16.17 14.52 3.08
CA PRO A 295 -16.15 14.66 4.54
C PRO A 295 -15.05 15.59 5.07
N GLY A 296 -13.98 15.83 4.31
CA GLY A 296 -12.93 16.76 4.70
C GLY A 296 -12.09 16.28 5.89
N PHE A 297 -11.46 17.24 6.57
CA PHE A 297 -10.67 17.00 7.78
C PHE A 297 -10.68 18.21 8.73
N ALA A 298 -10.37 17.98 10.00
CA ALA A 298 -10.25 19.01 11.02
C ALA A 298 -8.78 19.41 11.25
N VAL A 299 -8.55 20.69 11.55
CA VAL A 299 -7.22 21.26 11.88
C VAL A 299 -7.34 21.94 13.26
N GLY A 300 -7.79 21.15 14.23
CA GLY A 300 -8.13 21.59 15.58
C GLY A 300 -9.64 21.67 15.86
N THR A 301 -9.99 21.99 17.11
CA THR A 301 -11.34 21.77 17.66
C THR A 301 -12.46 22.65 17.10
N ASP A 302 -12.15 23.71 16.35
CA ASP A 302 -13.13 24.63 15.73
C ASP A 302 -12.79 24.97 14.26
N THR A 303 -12.05 24.09 13.56
CA THR A 303 -11.77 24.28 12.13
C THR A 303 -12.11 23.02 11.34
N ALA A 304 -12.82 23.20 10.22
CA ALA A 304 -13.17 22.13 9.31
C ALA A 304 -12.91 22.58 7.87
N VAL A 305 -12.13 21.79 7.13
CA VAL A 305 -11.87 22.00 5.70
C VAL A 305 -12.69 20.97 4.93
N ARG A 306 -13.81 21.40 4.35
CA ARG A 306 -14.71 20.55 3.54
C ARG A 306 -14.87 21.18 2.16
N THR A 307 -15.24 20.37 1.16
CA THR A 307 -15.54 20.88 -0.20
C THR A 307 -16.76 21.79 -0.25
N THR A 308 -17.65 21.72 0.74
CA THR A 308 -18.91 22.47 0.81
C THR A 308 -18.87 23.64 1.80
N GLU A 309 -17.91 23.64 2.74
CA GLU A 309 -17.82 24.63 3.81
C GLU A 309 -16.39 24.70 4.34
N VAL A 310 -15.88 25.91 4.55
CA VAL A 310 -14.59 26.16 5.20
C VAL A 310 -14.83 27.07 6.40
N THR A 311 -15.02 26.47 7.57
CA THR A 311 -15.25 27.21 8.82
C THR A 311 -13.89 27.49 9.45
N VAL A 312 -13.34 28.69 9.22
CA VAL A 312 -12.04 29.11 9.76
C VAL A 312 -12.20 29.77 11.13
N GLY A 313 -12.33 28.95 12.18
CA GLY A 313 -12.04 29.42 13.53
C GLY A 313 -10.60 29.95 13.63
N ALA A 314 -10.38 31.03 14.39
CA ALA A 314 -9.12 31.79 14.41
C ALA A 314 -7.88 30.87 14.54
N LEU A 315 -7.11 30.78 13.44
CA LEU A 315 -5.99 29.85 13.28
C LEU A 315 -4.75 30.32 14.06
N PRO A 316 -4.14 29.47 14.90
CA PRO A 316 -2.74 29.61 15.24
C PRO A 316 -1.88 29.43 13.98
N ALA A 317 -0.90 30.30 13.77
CA ALA A 317 -0.06 30.29 12.56
C ALA A 317 0.89 29.08 12.52
N ILE A 318 0.41 27.97 11.94
CA ILE A 318 1.23 26.77 11.65
C ILE A 318 1.45 26.71 10.13
N PRO A 319 2.70 26.68 9.62
CA PRO A 319 3.00 26.74 8.18
C PRO A 319 2.38 25.64 7.29
N LEU A 320 1.87 24.55 7.88
CA LEU A 320 1.13 23.49 7.18
C LEU A 320 -0.25 23.93 6.63
N VAL A 321 -0.74 25.10 7.04
CA VAL A 321 -2.11 25.57 6.78
C VAL A 321 -2.21 26.45 5.51
N ALA A 322 -1.09 26.93 4.97
CA ALA A 322 -1.04 27.88 3.84
C ALA A 322 -1.58 27.32 2.50
N GLY A 323 -1.80 26.01 2.37
CA GLY A 323 -2.30 25.38 1.14
C GLY A 323 -3.82 25.12 1.09
N LEU A 324 -4.60 25.64 2.05
CA LEU A 324 -6.02 25.31 2.18
C LEU A 324 -6.93 26.28 1.40
N PRO A 325 -8.01 25.80 0.75
CA PRO A 325 -8.94 26.66 0.01
C PRO A 325 -9.60 27.70 0.93
N SER A 326 -9.52 28.98 0.56
CA SER A 326 -9.98 30.12 1.35
C SER A 326 -11.48 30.45 1.20
N GLY A 327 -12.29 29.53 0.65
CA GLY A 327 -13.73 29.69 0.54
C GLY A 327 -14.43 28.52 -0.16
N PRO A 328 -15.78 28.53 -0.25
CA PRO A 328 -16.54 27.50 -0.96
C PRO A 328 -16.14 27.45 -2.44
N VAL A 329 -15.54 26.33 -2.86
CA VAL A 329 -15.26 26.07 -4.27
C VAL A 329 -16.58 25.91 -5.02
N GLY A 330 -16.93 26.88 -5.88
CA GLY A 330 -18.17 26.91 -6.65
C GLY A 330 -18.29 25.80 -7.70
N GLY A 331 -18.41 26.12 -8.99
CA GLY A 331 -18.51 25.09 -10.06
C GLY A 331 -17.36 24.06 -10.05
N PHE A 332 -16.18 24.45 -9.56
CA PHE A 332 -15.03 23.55 -9.37
C PHE A 332 -15.22 22.50 -8.27
N GLY A 333 -16.04 22.74 -7.25
CA GLY A 333 -16.31 21.75 -6.19
C GLY A 333 -16.93 20.47 -6.72
N ALA A 334 -17.86 20.59 -7.69
CA ALA A 334 -18.45 19.45 -8.37
C ALA A 334 -17.44 18.65 -9.20
N LEU A 335 -16.46 19.32 -9.84
CA LEU A 335 -15.40 18.66 -10.60
C LEU A 335 -14.44 17.88 -9.70
N LEU A 336 -14.14 18.38 -8.50
CA LEU A 336 -13.33 17.68 -7.50
C LEU A 336 -14.06 16.44 -6.94
N LEU A 337 -15.36 16.56 -6.66
CA LEU A 337 -16.22 15.44 -6.23
C LEU A 337 -16.40 14.36 -7.32
N ALA A 338 -16.18 14.68 -8.59
CA ALA A 338 -16.18 13.69 -9.66
C ALA A 338 -14.94 12.76 -9.62
N ILE A 339 -13.84 13.15 -8.98
CA ILE A 339 -12.58 12.39 -9.01
C ILE A 339 -12.72 11.02 -8.30
N PRO A 340 -13.29 10.89 -7.09
CA PRO A 340 -13.54 9.57 -6.49
C PRO A 340 -14.53 8.72 -7.30
N VAL A 341 -15.49 9.34 -7.99
CA VAL A 341 -16.44 8.63 -8.86
C VAL A 341 -15.72 8.00 -10.05
N LEU A 342 -14.88 8.78 -10.74
CA LEU A 342 -14.05 8.29 -11.85
C LEU A 342 -13.07 7.21 -11.39
N ALA A 343 -12.48 7.33 -10.19
CA ALA A 343 -11.63 6.31 -9.58
C ALA A 343 -12.38 4.99 -9.33
N GLY A 344 -13.61 5.06 -8.80
CA GLY A 344 -14.47 3.89 -8.62
C GLY A 344 -14.90 3.24 -9.94
N MET A 345 -15.28 4.04 -10.94
CA MET A 345 -15.60 3.56 -12.29
C MET A 345 -14.40 2.86 -12.95
N ALA A 346 -13.20 3.44 -12.87
CA ALA A 346 -11.98 2.84 -13.38
C ALA A 346 -11.66 1.51 -12.67
N ALA A 347 -11.81 1.44 -11.33
CA ALA A 347 -11.62 0.21 -10.58
C ALA A 347 -12.60 -0.90 -11.01
N GLY A 348 -13.90 -0.58 -11.12
CA GLY A 348 -14.92 -1.52 -11.60
C GLY A 348 -14.63 -2.02 -13.02
N TRP A 349 -14.24 -1.13 -13.92
CA TRP A 349 -13.87 -1.45 -15.30
C TRP A 349 -12.65 -2.37 -15.39
N LEU A 350 -11.56 -2.06 -14.66
CA LEU A 350 -10.36 -2.89 -14.59
C LEU A 350 -10.65 -4.26 -13.93
N GLY A 351 -11.54 -4.29 -12.93
CA GLY A 351 -12.05 -5.49 -12.28
C GLY A 351 -12.73 -6.41 -13.30
N THR A 352 -13.80 -5.93 -13.94
CA THR A 352 -14.56 -6.68 -14.96
C THR A 352 -13.68 -7.13 -16.12
N ARG A 353 -12.86 -6.25 -16.71
CA ARG A 353 -11.97 -6.62 -17.83
C ARG A 353 -10.98 -7.74 -17.46
N ARG A 354 -10.49 -7.79 -16.21
CA ARG A 354 -9.67 -8.92 -15.74
C ARG A 354 -10.51 -10.17 -15.56
N THR A 355 -11.68 -10.07 -14.94
CA THR A 355 -12.56 -11.21 -14.68
C THR A 355 -13.01 -11.89 -15.98
N LEU A 356 -13.46 -11.11 -16.97
CA LEU A 356 -13.81 -11.60 -18.30
C LEU A 356 -12.61 -12.23 -19.03
N ARG A 357 -11.41 -11.65 -18.93
CA ARG A 357 -10.19 -12.21 -19.56
C ARG A 357 -9.76 -13.55 -18.95
N ILE A 358 -9.94 -13.74 -17.64
CA ILE A 358 -9.68 -15.03 -16.97
C ILE A 358 -10.76 -16.03 -17.38
N ALA A 359 -12.03 -15.62 -17.30
CA ALA A 359 -13.18 -16.43 -17.67
C ALA A 359 -13.11 -16.96 -19.12
N ALA A 360 -12.68 -16.14 -20.08
CA ALA A 360 -12.48 -16.53 -21.47
C ALA A 360 -11.36 -17.57 -21.66
N ARG A 361 -10.29 -17.51 -20.85
CA ARG A 361 -9.21 -18.52 -20.85
C ARG A 361 -9.68 -19.84 -20.26
N ASP A 362 -10.42 -19.76 -19.16
CA ASP A 362 -10.91 -20.91 -18.42
C ASP A 362 -12.23 -21.48 -19.01
N ARG A 363 -12.74 -20.88 -20.10
CA ARG A 363 -14.03 -21.17 -20.77
C ARG A 363 -15.24 -21.18 -19.80
N THR A 364 -15.19 -20.36 -18.75
CA THR A 364 -16.27 -20.25 -17.75
C THR A 364 -17.17 -19.05 -18.05
N PRO A 365 -18.50 -19.18 -18.11
CA PRO A 365 -19.39 -18.04 -18.27
C PRO A 365 -19.40 -17.17 -17.00
N VAL A 366 -19.48 -15.85 -17.16
CA VAL A 366 -19.62 -14.89 -16.06
C VAL A 366 -20.95 -14.16 -16.19
N GLY A 367 -21.90 -14.53 -15.34
CA GLY A 367 -23.20 -13.86 -15.23
C GLY A 367 -23.11 -12.50 -14.52
N TRP A 368 -24.02 -11.61 -14.87
CA TRP A 368 -24.17 -10.27 -14.27
C TRP A 368 -24.22 -10.29 -12.74
N LEU A 369 -24.94 -11.26 -12.15
CA LEU A 369 -25.04 -11.43 -10.70
C LEU A 369 -23.67 -11.53 -10.00
N ARG A 370 -22.69 -12.25 -10.59
CA ARG A 370 -21.34 -12.36 -10.03
C ARG A 370 -20.59 -11.02 -10.07
N LEU A 371 -20.75 -10.25 -11.14
CA LEU A 371 -20.09 -8.95 -11.31
C LEU A 371 -20.68 -7.93 -10.33
N PHE A 372 -22.00 -7.84 -10.22
CA PHE A 372 -22.66 -6.95 -9.26
C PHE A 372 -22.40 -7.37 -7.80
N ALA A 373 -22.38 -8.67 -7.49
CA ALA A 373 -21.97 -9.16 -6.16
C ALA A 373 -20.53 -8.74 -5.82
N ALA A 374 -19.61 -8.72 -6.79
CA ALA A 374 -18.26 -8.22 -6.58
C ALA A 374 -18.22 -6.71 -6.30
N ALA A 375 -18.98 -5.88 -7.03
CA ALA A 375 -19.05 -4.44 -6.76
C ALA A 375 -19.75 -4.09 -5.42
N ALA A 376 -20.78 -4.85 -5.03
CA ALA A 376 -21.43 -4.71 -3.72
C ALA A 376 -20.47 -4.96 -2.55
N ILE A 377 -19.44 -5.80 -2.76
CA ILE A 377 -18.34 -6.04 -1.81
C ILE A 377 -17.23 -4.98 -1.97
N ALA A 378 -16.97 -4.50 -3.19
CA ALA A 378 -15.90 -3.57 -3.48
C ALA A 378 -16.04 -2.23 -2.75
N GLY A 379 -17.24 -1.64 -2.72
CA GLY A 379 -17.47 -0.37 -2.03
C GLY A 379 -17.19 -0.44 -0.52
N PRO A 380 -17.80 -1.35 0.26
CA PRO A 380 -17.48 -1.53 1.68
C PRO A 380 -16.00 -1.81 1.95
N VAL A 381 -15.32 -2.59 1.10
CA VAL A 381 -13.87 -2.81 1.24
C VAL A 381 -13.07 -1.54 0.98
N ALA A 382 -13.44 -0.75 -0.02
CA ALA A 382 -12.79 0.52 -0.30
C ALA A 382 -13.03 1.55 0.81
N GLY A 383 -14.26 1.65 1.29
CA GLY A 383 -14.65 2.52 2.41
C GLY A 383 -13.94 2.13 3.71
N ALA A 384 -13.91 0.85 4.08
CA ALA A 384 -13.14 0.38 5.23
C ALA A 384 -11.64 0.66 5.09
N SER A 385 -11.07 0.55 3.88
CA SER A 385 -9.66 0.85 3.61
C SER A 385 -9.35 2.35 3.76
N LEU A 386 -10.23 3.21 3.23
CA LEU A 386 -10.09 4.67 3.29
C LEU A 386 -10.38 5.22 4.69
N GLY A 387 -11.35 4.64 5.41
CA GLY A 387 -11.61 4.94 6.82
C GLY A 387 -10.47 4.50 7.74
N PHE A 388 -9.85 3.34 7.47
CA PHE A 388 -8.63 2.92 8.17
C PHE A 388 -7.47 3.88 7.89
N ALA A 389 -7.28 4.30 6.63
CA ALA A 389 -6.28 5.29 6.26
C ALA A 389 -6.52 6.63 6.99
N ALA A 390 -7.76 7.12 7.02
CA ALA A 390 -8.16 8.30 7.78
C ALA A 390 -7.83 8.16 9.27
N MET A 391 -8.19 7.03 9.89
CA MET A 391 -7.92 6.73 11.30
C MET A 391 -6.43 6.80 11.66
N VAL A 392 -5.55 6.23 10.84
CA VAL A 392 -4.10 6.26 11.11
C VAL A 392 -3.44 7.58 10.71
N SER A 393 -4.09 8.39 9.87
CA SER A 393 -3.58 9.70 9.43
C SER A 393 -3.86 10.85 10.39
N GLY A 394 -4.76 10.64 11.37
CA GLY A 394 -5.16 11.63 12.36
C GLY A 394 -4.62 11.33 13.76
N GLY A 395 -4.72 12.32 14.65
CA GLY A 395 -4.23 12.23 16.03
C GLY A 395 -4.13 13.61 16.68
N PRO A 396 -3.87 13.68 18.01
CA PRO A 396 -3.62 14.95 18.67
C PRO A 396 -2.23 15.50 18.31
N LEU A 397 -2.08 16.82 18.24
CA LEU A 397 -0.79 17.51 18.08
C LEU A 397 -0.46 18.40 19.29
N GLY A 398 -1.26 18.32 20.36
CA GLY A 398 -1.14 19.13 21.57
C GLY A 398 -2.47 19.18 22.33
N GLY A 399 -2.51 20.04 23.35
CA GLY A 399 -3.69 20.32 24.16
C GLY A 399 -4.60 21.40 23.56
N GLY A 400 -5.70 21.68 24.25
CA GLY A 400 -6.69 22.69 23.86
C GLY A 400 -7.19 22.49 22.43
N ARG A 401 -6.99 23.50 21.57
CA ARG A 401 -7.45 23.48 20.18
C ARG A 401 -6.77 22.42 19.31
N LEU A 402 -5.59 21.90 19.67
CA LEU A 402 -4.83 20.94 18.83
C LEU A 402 -5.07 19.46 19.18
N VAL A 403 -6.08 19.16 20.01
CA VAL A 403 -6.43 17.79 20.46
C VAL A 403 -6.96 16.91 19.32
N GLN A 404 -7.47 17.49 18.23
CA GLN A 404 -8.04 16.73 17.11
C GLN A 404 -7.55 17.25 15.76
N MET A 405 -6.66 16.48 15.11
CA MET A 405 -6.22 16.70 13.74
C MET A 405 -6.60 15.52 12.85
N GLY A 406 -7.06 15.80 11.63
CA GLY A 406 -7.34 14.80 10.59
C GLY A 406 -8.83 14.49 10.33
N PRO A 407 -9.12 13.49 9.49
CA PRO A 407 -10.48 13.19 9.03
C PRO A 407 -11.28 12.37 10.05
N VAL A 408 -12.62 12.47 10.01
CA VAL A 408 -13.52 11.65 10.84
C VAL A 408 -13.63 10.24 10.24
N PRO A 409 -13.04 9.18 10.85
CA PRO A 409 -12.77 7.93 10.12
C PRO A 409 -14.01 7.14 9.70
N TRP A 410 -15.03 7.09 10.56
CA TRP A 410 -16.28 6.39 10.27
C TRP A 410 -17.09 7.08 9.17
N LEU A 411 -17.05 8.42 9.12
CA LEU A 411 -17.75 9.22 8.11
C LEU A 411 -17.07 9.05 6.73
N VAL A 412 -15.73 9.07 6.70
CA VAL A 412 -14.94 8.71 5.51
C VAL A 412 -15.29 7.29 5.04
N ALA A 413 -15.36 6.32 5.96
CA ALA A 413 -15.70 4.94 5.61
C ALA A 413 -17.10 4.82 4.99
N ALA A 414 -18.11 5.45 5.59
CA ALA A 414 -19.50 5.38 5.12
C ALA A 414 -19.69 6.06 3.76
N ILE A 415 -19.19 7.30 3.60
CA ILE A 415 -19.31 8.05 2.34
C ILE A 415 -18.53 7.35 1.22
N ALA A 416 -17.28 6.95 1.47
CA ALA A 416 -16.48 6.25 0.48
C ALA A 416 -17.09 4.90 0.09
N ALA A 417 -17.69 4.16 1.04
CA ALA A 417 -18.39 2.92 0.72
C ALA A 417 -19.57 3.18 -0.23
N LEU A 418 -20.44 4.15 0.08
CA LEU A 418 -21.60 4.49 -0.73
C LEU A 418 -21.21 4.94 -2.15
N VAL A 419 -20.31 5.94 -2.24
CA VAL A 419 -19.83 6.50 -3.51
C VAL A 419 -19.16 5.41 -4.35
N LEU A 420 -18.31 4.57 -3.76
CA LEU A 420 -17.55 3.57 -4.52
C LEU A 420 -18.35 2.31 -4.86
N VAL A 421 -19.43 1.95 -4.13
CA VAL A 421 -20.41 0.96 -4.65
C VAL A 421 -21.00 1.50 -5.95
N ALA A 422 -21.66 2.66 -5.92
CA ALA A 422 -22.36 3.20 -7.10
C ALA A 422 -21.40 3.37 -8.30
N SER A 423 -20.21 3.94 -8.05
CA SER A 423 -19.20 4.17 -9.07
C SER A 423 -18.64 2.87 -9.67
N THR A 424 -18.36 1.85 -8.84
CA THR A 424 -17.89 0.55 -9.37
C THR A 424 -18.97 -0.16 -10.17
N MET A 425 -20.25 -0.09 -9.78
CA MET A 425 -21.37 -0.64 -10.57
C MET A 425 -21.41 -0.06 -11.98
N ILE A 426 -21.31 1.26 -12.12
CA ILE A 426 -21.28 1.94 -13.42
C ILE A 426 -20.08 1.46 -14.26
N GLY A 427 -18.89 1.39 -13.65
CA GLY A 427 -17.67 0.88 -14.30
C GLY A 427 -17.78 -0.57 -14.76
N ILE A 428 -18.44 -1.42 -13.98
CA ILE A 428 -18.72 -2.83 -14.33
C ILE A 428 -19.67 -2.90 -15.53
N THR A 429 -20.80 -2.17 -15.50
CA THR A 429 -21.80 -2.18 -16.57
C THR A 429 -21.21 -1.70 -17.88
N ALA A 430 -20.48 -0.58 -17.86
CA ALA A 430 -19.77 -0.08 -19.02
C ALA A 430 -18.80 -1.12 -19.57
N ALA A 431 -17.94 -1.72 -18.72
CA ALA A 431 -16.96 -2.70 -19.18
C ALA A 431 -17.60 -3.94 -19.83
N ARG A 432 -18.73 -4.42 -19.29
CA ARG A 432 -19.45 -5.57 -19.87
C ARG A 432 -20.04 -5.22 -21.24
N VAL A 433 -20.82 -4.14 -21.34
CA VAL A 433 -21.45 -3.70 -22.60
C VAL A 433 -20.42 -3.43 -23.70
N PHE A 434 -19.29 -2.81 -23.39
CA PHE A 434 -18.23 -2.57 -24.38
C PHE A 434 -17.49 -3.85 -24.81
N THR A 435 -17.43 -4.88 -23.97
CA THR A 435 -16.80 -6.16 -24.35
C THR A 435 -17.75 -7.01 -25.20
N ASP A 436 -19.05 -6.96 -24.91
CA ASP A 436 -20.09 -7.72 -25.62
C ASP A 436 -20.38 -7.15 -27.02
N ARG A 437 -19.96 -5.92 -27.32
CA ARG A 437 -20.02 -5.29 -28.66
C ARG A 437 -18.76 -5.51 -29.52
N SER A 438 -17.72 -6.12 -28.97
CA SER A 438 -16.44 -6.38 -29.65
C SER A 438 -16.27 -7.83 -30.12
N HIS A 439 -17.35 -8.61 -30.03
CA HIS A 439 -17.52 -9.98 -30.47
C HIS A 439 -18.79 -10.08 -31.30
#